data_AF-A0A1H1XR83-F1
#
_entry.id   AF-A0A1H1XR83-F1
#
_cell.length_a   1.000
_cell.length_b   1.000
_cell.length_c   1.000
_cell.angle_alpha   90.00
_cell.angle_beta   90.00
_cell.angle_gamma   90.00
#
_symmetry.space_group_name_H-M   'P 1'
#
loop_
_entity.id
_entity.type
_entity.pdbx_description
1 polymer ?
#
loop_
_entity_poly.entity_id
_entity_poly.type
_entity_poly.pdbx_seq_one_letter_code
_entity_poly.pdbx_strand_id
1 'polypeptide(L)'
;MGGIGIWQILIIALVVLVLFGRGRISEMMGDFGKGISSFKKGMSEEDSPSDPANAKRIEAPANEVPAGETRTGEPSEKTGS
;
A
#
# COMPACT_ATOMS: atom_id res chain seq x y z
N MET A 1 -3.92 -33.81 25.96
CA MET A 1 -4.74 -32.58 25.85
C MET A 1 -4.24 -31.80 24.65
N GLY A 2 -4.82 -32.04 23.47
CA GLY A 2 -4.34 -31.48 22.20
C GLY A 2 -4.57 -29.97 22.12
N GLY A 3 -3.48 -29.20 22.09
CA GLY A 3 -3.53 -27.76 21.93
C GLY A 3 -4.03 -27.35 20.55
N ILE A 4 -4.55 -26.13 20.45
CA ILE A 4 -4.90 -25.49 19.18
C ILE A 4 -3.58 -25.32 18.40
N GLY A 5 -3.38 -26.18 17.41
CA GLY A 5 -2.23 -26.11 16.53
C GLY A 5 -2.43 -25.07 15.43
N ILE A 6 -1.32 -24.69 14.80
CA ILE A 6 -1.30 -23.77 13.65
C ILE A 6 -2.22 -24.28 12.52
N TRP A 7 -2.33 -25.60 12.36
CA TRP A 7 -3.22 -26.24 11.39
C TRP A 7 -4.70 -25.93 11.61
N GLN A 8 -5.18 -25.88 12.86
CA GLN A 8 -6.56 -25.55 13.18
C GLN A 8 -6.85 -24.07 12.92
N ILE A 9 -5.90 -23.20 13.25
CA ILE A 9 -6.04 -21.75 13.02
C ILE A 9 -6.17 -21.45 11.52
N LEU A 10 -5.37 -22.10 10.66
CA LEU A 10 -5.48 -21.95 9.21
C LEU A 10 -6.85 -22.36 8.67
N ILE A 11 -7.41 -23.46 9.17
CA ILE A 11 -8.74 -23.93 8.77
C ILE A 11 -9.82 -22.92 9.18
N ILE A 12 -9.75 -22.41 10.42
CA ILE A 12 -10.69 -21.40 10.91
C ILE A 12 -10.56 -20.10 10.11
N ALA A 13 -9.33 -19.65 9.83
CA ALA A 13 -9.08 -18.46 9.03
C ALA A 13 -9.68 -18.58 7.62
N LEU A 14 -9.60 -19.77 7.00
CA LEU A 14 -10.22 -20.02 5.70
C LEU A 14 -11.76 -19.90 5.77
N VAL A 15 -12.38 -20.48 6.79
CA VAL A 15 -13.84 -20.40 6.99
C VAL A 15 -14.28 -18.95 7.20
N VAL A 16 -13.57 -18.20 8.05
CA VAL A 16 -13.85 -16.77 8.30
C VAL A 16 -13.68 -15.97 7.01
N LEU A 17 -12.63 -16.23 6.22
CA LEU A 17 -12.41 -15.56 4.94
C LEU A 17 -13.53 -15.80 3.92
N VAL A 18 -14.11 -17.01 3.90
CA VAL A 18 -15.25 -17.32 3.02
C VAL A 18 -16.54 -16.66 3.50
N LEU A 19 -16.80 -16.66 4.81
CA LEU A 19 -18.02 -16.08 5.38
C LEU A 19 -18.05 -14.55 5.30
N PHE A 20 -16.94 -13.91 5.64
CA PHE A 20 -16.84 -12.44 5.66
C PHE A 20 -16.36 -11.88 4.31
N GLY A 21 -15.73 -12.70 3.48
CA GLY A 21 -15.14 -12.28 2.20
C GLY A 21 -13.86 -11.45 2.37
N ARG A 22 -13.01 -11.45 1.33
CA ARG A 22 -11.74 -10.70 1.35
C ARG A 22 -11.90 -9.19 1.54
N GLY A 23 -12.99 -8.60 1.02
CA GLY A 23 -13.20 -7.15 1.03
C GLY A 23 -13.39 -6.58 2.43
N ARG A 24 -14.26 -7.21 3.24
CA ARG A 24 -14.55 -6.76 4.61
C ARG A 24 -13.37 -6.95 5.54
N ILE A 25 -12.67 -8.08 5.44
CA ILE A 25 -11.48 -8.35 6.25
C ILE A 25 -10.35 -7.38 5.92
N SER A 26 -10.13 -7.05 4.65
CA SER A 26 -9.09 -6.09 4.24
C SER A 26 -9.37 -4.67 4.69
N GLU A 27 -10.61 -4.17 4.59
CA GLU A 27 -10.98 -2.86 5.14
C GLU A 27 -10.76 -2.79 6.65
N MET A 28 -11.30 -3.77 7.39
CA MET A 28 -11.17 -3.82 8.85
C MET A 28 -9.69 -3.95 9.26
N MET A 29 -8.95 -4.88 8.66
CA MET A 29 -7.53 -5.08 8.98
C MET A 29 -6.67 -3.85 8.63
N GLY A 30 -7.07 -3.05 7.63
CA GLY A 30 -6.41 -1.78 7.32
C GLY A 30 -6.56 -0.76 8.46
N ASP A 31 -7.76 -0.61 9.00
CA ASP A 31 -8.03 0.32 10.12
C ASP A 31 -7.41 -0.17 11.43
N PHE A 32 -7.51 -1.48 11.71
CA PHE A 32 -6.81 -2.10 12.85
C PHE A 32 -5.29 -1.96 12.71
N GLY A 33 -4.74 -2.18 11.51
CA GLY A 33 -3.30 -2.06 11.23
C GLY A 33 -2.77 -0.66 11.47
N LYS A 34 -3.52 0.38 11.08
CA LYS A 34 -3.18 1.79 11.37
C LYS A 34 -3.19 2.07 12.88
N GLY A 35 -4.21 1.59 13.60
CA GLY A 35 -4.29 1.76 15.06
C GLY A 35 -3.13 1.10 15.80
N ILE A 36 -2.81 -0.16 15.47
CA ILE A 36 -1.68 -0.88 16.04
C ILE A 36 -0.34 -0.23 15.64
N SER A 37 -0.21 0.27 14.40
CA SER A 37 1.01 0.94 13.94
C SER A 37 1.26 2.25 14.70
N SER A 38 0.22 3.06 14.94
CA SER A 38 0.33 4.27 15.76
C SER A 38 0.66 3.96 17.21
N PHE A 39 0.07 2.90 17.77
CA PHE A 39 0.39 2.44 19.13
C PHE A 39 1.86 2.00 19.25
N LYS A 40 2.34 1.19 18.28
CA LYS A 40 3.74 0.77 18.24
C LYS A 40 4.68 1.96 18.05
N LYS A 41 4.33 2.91 17.20
CA LYS A 41 5.13 4.11 16.95
C LYS A 41 5.23 4.98 18.20
N GLY A 42 4.10 5.25 18.88
CA GLY A 42 4.10 5.99 20.14
C GLY A 42 4.92 5.31 21.24
N MET A 43 4.86 3.98 21.34
CA MET A 43 5.69 3.21 22.28
C MET A 43 7.19 3.24 21.92
N SER A 44 7.51 3.30 20.62
CA SER A 44 8.91 3.34 20.13
C SER A 44 9.51 4.74 20.19
N GLU A 45 8.69 5.80 20.12
CA GLU A 45 9.12 7.20 20.26
C GLU A 45 9.48 7.55 21.71
N GLU A 46 8.96 6.82 22.71
CA GLU A 46 9.36 6.96 24.12
C GLU A 46 10.74 6.35 24.42
N ASP A 47 11.17 5.38 23.60
CA ASP A 47 12.44 4.65 23.76
C ASP A 47 13.54 5.06 22.76
N SER A 48 13.26 5.91 21.75
CA SER A 48 14.26 6.33 20.76
C SER A 48 13.94 7.68 20.09
N PRO A 49 14.90 8.62 20.01
CA PRO A 49 14.69 9.88 19.30
C PRO A 49 14.71 9.66 17.78
N SER A 50 13.52 9.75 17.18
CA SER A 50 13.21 10.11 15.79
C SER A 50 13.69 9.19 14.66
N ASP A 51 12.73 8.55 13.97
CA ASP A 51 12.92 8.09 12.58
C ASP A 51 11.75 8.55 11.68
N PRO A 52 11.94 9.55 10.80
CA PRO A 52 10.90 10.08 9.92
C PRO A 52 10.67 9.28 8.63
N ALA A 53 11.24 8.07 8.48
CA ALA A 53 11.36 7.41 7.17
C ALA A 53 10.11 6.70 6.60
N ASN A 54 8.92 6.76 7.22
CA ASN A 54 7.75 6.02 6.71
C ASN A 54 6.54 6.87 6.31
N ALA A 55 6.76 8.13 5.93
CA ALA A 55 5.73 9.02 5.37
C ALA A 55 5.77 9.11 3.83
N LYS A 56 6.33 8.11 3.12
CA LYS A 56 6.40 8.13 1.65
C LYS A 56 5.98 6.80 1.01
N ARG A 57 4.68 6.49 1.03
CA ARG A 57 4.02 5.72 -0.04
C ARG A 57 2.50 5.80 0.07
N ILE A 58 1.94 6.93 -0.36
CA ILE A 58 0.60 6.96 -0.96
C ILE A 58 0.72 7.85 -2.20
N GLU A 59 1.35 7.34 -3.25
CA GLU A 59 1.26 7.89 -4.60
C GLU A 59 0.67 6.81 -5.51
N ALA A 60 -0.64 6.88 -5.68
CA ALA A 60 -1.43 6.54 -6.88
C ALA A 60 -2.91 6.65 -6.47
N PRO A 61 -3.66 7.64 -7.00
CA PRO A 61 -4.00 7.61 -8.42
C PRO A 61 -4.05 9.00 -9.08
N ALA A 62 -3.35 9.16 -10.20
CA ALA A 62 -3.70 10.12 -11.24
C ALA A 62 -3.44 9.41 -12.57
N ASN A 63 -4.50 8.79 -13.09
CA ASN A 63 -5.16 9.29 -14.28
C ASN A 63 -4.23 9.24 -15.50
N GLU A 64 -4.29 8.12 -16.22
CA GLU A 64 -4.60 8.12 -17.65
C GLU A 64 -3.73 9.03 -18.54
N VAL A 65 -2.81 8.38 -19.26
CA VAL A 65 -2.32 8.68 -20.62
C VAL A 65 -2.16 10.18 -20.99
N PRO A 66 -0.93 10.68 -21.17
CA PRO A 66 -0.76 11.90 -21.95
C PRO A 66 -1.11 11.56 -23.41
N ALA A 67 -2.31 11.96 -23.81
CA ALA A 67 -2.70 12.14 -25.19
C ALA A 67 -1.66 13.01 -25.90
N GLY A 68 -1.37 12.64 -27.14
CA GLY A 68 -0.18 13.04 -27.85
C GLY A 68 -0.02 14.53 -28.12
N GLU A 69 1.24 14.94 -28.11
CA GLU A 69 1.73 16.00 -28.99
C GLU A 69 2.73 15.39 -29.98
N THR A 70 2.24 15.37 -31.21
CA THR A 70 2.78 15.01 -32.50
C THR A 70 4.29 15.23 -32.66
N ARG A 71 5.06 14.13 -32.76
CA ARG A 71 6.21 14.09 -33.68
C ARG A 71 5.65 13.98 -35.09
N THR A 72 5.79 15.02 -35.91
CA THR A 72 6.06 14.97 -37.37
C THR A 72 5.93 16.38 -37.93
N GLY A 73 7.02 16.89 -38.52
CA GLY A 73 7.06 18.16 -39.23
C GLY A 73 8.46 18.75 -39.35
N GLU A 74 9.42 18.00 -39.92
CA GLU A 74 10.48 18.62 -40.75
C GLU A 74 9.81 19.28 -41.98
N PRO A 75 10.39 20.21 -42.77
CA PRO A 75 11.75 20.76 -42.78
C PRO A 75 11.83 22.29 -43.04
N SER A 76 12.90 22.99 -42.64
CA SER A 76 13.41 24.16 -43.41
C SER A 76 14.78 24.64 -42.92
N GLU A 77 15.78 24.36 -43.75
CA GLU A 77 16.83 25.28 -44.24
C GLU A 77 17.68 26.05 -43.22
N LYS A 78 18.97 25.71 -43.07
CA LYS A 78 20.11 26.00 -43.97
C LYS A 78 20.96 27.12 -43.36
N THR A 79 22.05 26.67 -42.73
CA THR A 79 23.42 27.20 -42.84
C THR A 79 23.60 28.67 -43.21
N GLY A 80 24.27 29.40 -42.33
CA GLY A 80 25.37 30.31 -42.67
C GLY A 80 25.06 31.48 -43.59
N SER A 81 25.09 32.68 -43.04
CA SER A 81 26.19 33.63 -43.27
C SER A 81 26.10 34.80 -42.31
#